data_AF-A0A935JCX9-F1
#
_entry.id   AF-A0A935JCX9-F1
#
_cell.length_a   1.000
_cell.length_b   1.000
_cell.length_c   1.000
_cell.angle_alpha   90.00
_cell.angle_beta   90.00
_cell.angle_gamma   90.00
#
_symmetry.space_group_name_H-M   'P 1'
#
loop_
_entity.id
_entity.type
_entity.pdbx_description
1 polymer ?
#
loop_
_entity_poly.entity_id
_entity_poly.type
_entity_poly.pdbx_seq_one_letter_code
_entity_poly.pdbx_strand_id
1 'polypeptide(L)'
;MNIKHIIQSIFKPREQLQDEVVIKFLQVLENIRAEELTCSETYARLDEFVETEVQSKDADKITPLIREHLDMCPDCNEEYEALLAILENTK
;
A
#
# COMPACT_ATOMS: atom_id res chain seq x y z
N MET A 1 -42.52 30.01 -22.33
CA MET A 1 -41.48 29.01 -22.00
C MET A 1 -40.39 29.09 -23.06
N ASN A 2 -39.12 29.31 -22.69
CA ASN A 2 -38.07 29.75 -23.61
C ASN A 2 -37.22 28.57 -24.10
N ILE A 3 -37.41 28.18 -25.37
CA ILE A 3 -36.76 27.05 -26.04
C ILE A 3 -35.22 27.14 -26.00
N LYS A 4 -34.66 28.36 -25.85
CA LYS A 4 -33.21 28.58 -25.73
C LYS A 4 -32.59 27.84 -24.54
N HIS A 5 -33.34 27.71 -23.45
CA HIS A 5 -32.84 27.07 -22.22
C HIS A 5 -32.71 25.55 -22.36
N ILE A 6 -33.54 24.94 -23.21
CA ILE A 6 -33.54 23.49 -23.46
C ILE A 6 -32.35 23.10 -24.33
N ILE A 7 -32.03 23.92 -25.34
CA ILE A 7 -30.88 23.70 -26.22
C ILE A 7 -29.58 23.76 -25.41
N GLN A 8 -29.45 24.71 -24.47
CA GLN A 8 -28.27 24.82 -23.60
C GLN A 8 -28.08 23.61 -22.67
N SER A 9 -29.17 23.03 -22.14
CA SER A 9 -29.06 21.84 -21.30
C SER A 9 -28.69 20.58 -22.07
N ILE A 10 -29.09 20.47 -23.34
CA ILE A 10 -28.82 19.30 -24.19
C ILE A 10 -27.40 19.36 -24.77
N PHE A 11 -26.91 20.55 -25.10
CA PHE A 11 -25.60 20.76 -25.71
C PHE A 11 -24.54 21.24 -24.72
N LYS A 12 -24.65 20.91 -23.42
CA LYS A 12 -23.59 21.26 -22.45
C LYS A 12 -22.28 20.64 -22.96
N PRO A 13 -21.28 21.44 -23.37
CA PRO A 13 -20.01 20.91 -23.82
C PRO A 13 -19.43 20.09 -22.67
N ARG A 14 -18.87 18.91 -22.95
CA ARG A 14 -18.06 18.22 -21.94
C ARG A 14 -16.93 19.18 -21.57
N GLU A 15 -16.97 19.68 -20.34
CA GLU A 15 -15.90 20.50 -19.78
C GLU A 15 -14.61 19.69 -19.93
N GLN A 16 -13.70 20.20 -20.77
CA GLN A 16 -12.37 19.64 -20.87
C GLN A 16 -11.68 19.93 -19.54
N LEU A 17 -11.15 18.89 -18.91
CA LEU A 17 -10.34 19.04 -17.70
C LEU A 17 -9.19 20.00 -18.02
N GLN A 18 -9.00 20.99 -17.17
CA GLN A 18 -7.89 21.93 -17.34
C GLN A 18 -6.58 21.19 -17.11
N ASP A 19 -5.58 21.45 -17.95
CA ASP A 19 -4.26 20.81 -17.89
C ASP A 19 -3.62 20.92 -16.50
N GLU A 20 -3.86 22.02 -15.77
CA GLU A 20 -3.40 22.20 -14.39
C GLU A 20 -3.94 21.13 -13.43
N VAL A 21 -5.20 20.73 -13.58
CA VAL A 21 -5.82 19.70 -12.74
C VAL A 21 -5.21 18.33 -13.02
N VAL A 22 -4.94 18.04 -14.30
CA VAL A 22 -4.27 16.80 -14.72
C VAL A 22 -2.86 16.73 -14.17
N ILE A 23 -2.09 17.84 -14.26
CA ILE A 23 -0.73 17.91 -13.74
C ILE A 23 -0.70 17.74 -12.22
N LYS A 24 -1.60 18.40 -11.48
CA LYS A 24 -1.68 18.23 -10.02
C LYS A 24 -2.04 16.81 -9.62
N PHE A 25 -2.93 16.15 -10.36
CA PHE A 25 -3.27 14.76 -10.09
C PHE A 25 -2.07 13.82 -10.33
N LEU A 26 -1.32 14.02 -11.42
CA LEU A 26 -0.09 13.26 -11.68
C LEU A 26 0.96 13.46 -10.58
N GLN A 27 1.14 14.69 -10.09
CA GLN A 27 2.05 14.97 -8.97
C GLN A 27 1.62 14.26 -7.68
N VAL A 28 0.33 14.14 -7.41
CA VAL A 28 -0.18 13.38 -6.25
C VAL A 28 0.13 11.90 -6.41
N LEU A 29 -0.06 11.33 -7.62
CA LEU A 29 0.26 9.94 -7.91
C LEU A 29 1.76 9.64 -7.81
N GLU A 30 2.63 10.55 -8.24
CA GLU A 30 4.09 10.43 -8.09
C GLU A 30 4.55 10.44 -6.62
N ASN A 31 3.76 11.01 -5.72
CA ASN A 31 4.02 10.99 -4.27
C ASN A 31 3.42 9.76 -3.57
N ILE A 32 2.74 8.87 -4.29
CA ILE A 32 2.36 7.56 -3.75
C ILE A 32 3.65 6.75 -3.64
N ARG A 33 4.01 6.38 -2.41
CA ARG A 33 5.26 5.69 -2.11
C ARG A 33 5.34 4.41 -2.96
N ALA A 34 6.37 4.33 -3.81
CA ALA A 34 6.68 3.16 -4.62
C ALA A 34 7.52 2.11 -3.87
N GLU A 35 7.78 2.32 -2.58
CA GLU A 35 8.51 1.37 -1.73
C GLU A 35 7.55 0.30 -1.21
N GLU A 36 7.01 -0.49 -2.14
CA GLU A 36 6.34 -1.73 -1.82
C GLU A 36 7.39 -2.84 -1.73
N LEU A 37 7.50 -3.50 -0.59
CA LEU A 37 8.27 -4.74 -0.50
C LEU A 37 7.52 -5.83 -1.27
N THR A 38 8.24 -6.52 -2.15
CA THR A 38 7.70 -7.71 -2.80
C THR A 38 7.66 -8.89 -1.82
N CYS A 39 6.85 -9.91 -2.13
CA CYS A 39 6.83 -11.14 -1.33
C CYS A 39 8.23 -11.76 -1.23
N SER A 40 8.97 -11.82 -2.35
CA SER A 40 10.32 -12.39 -2.39
C SER A 40 11.31 -11.67 -1.48
N GLU A 41 11.27 -10.32 -1.46
CA GLU A 41 12.13 -9.52 -0.58
C GLU A 41 11.73 -9.67 0.90
N THR A 42 10.42 -9.81 1.16
CA THR A 42 9.89 -10.08 2.50
C THR A 42 10.37 -11.45 2.99
N TYR A 43 10.19 -12.51 2.19
CA TYR A 43 10.67 -13.86 2.53
C TYR A 43 12.17 -13.90 2.81
N ALA A 44 12.99 -13.21 2.01
CA ALA A 44 14.44 -13.20 2.19
C ALA A 44 14.90 -12.58 3.52
N ARG A 45 14.04 -11.79 4.17
CA ARG A 45 14.32 -11.08 5.42
C ARG A 45 13.41 -11.50 6.58
N LEU A 46 12.54 -12.48 6.35
CA LEU A 46 11.50 -12.87 7.29
C LEU A 46 12.10 -13.52 8.54
N ASP A 47 13.11 -14.36 8.37
CA ASP A 47 13.81 -15.03 9.47
C ASP A 47 14.44 -14.00 10.45
N GLU A 48 15.19 -13.04 9.90
CA GLU A 48 15.82 -11.94 10.68
C GLU A 48 14.77 -11.10 11.42
N PHE A 49 13.64 -10.85 10.76
CA PHE A 49 12.53 -10.09 11.33
C PHE A 49 11.92 -10.82 12.54
N VAL A 50 11.57 -12.10 12.40
CA VAL A 50 10.95 -12.90 13.47
C VAL A 50 11.91 -13.06 14.65
N GLU A 51 13.20 -13.31 14.40
CA GLU A 51 14.21 -13.39 15.45
C GLU A 51 14.32 -12.09 16.26
N THR A 52 14.36 -10.96 15.55
CA THR A 52 14.41 -9.62 16.16
C THR A 52 13.16 -9.35 17.00
N GLU A 53 12.00 -9.79 16.53
CA GLU A 53 10.73 -9.62 17.22
C GLU A 53 10.68 -10.42 18.52
N VAL A 54 11.14 -11.67 18.51
CA VAL A 54 11.20 -12.54 19.70
C VAL A 54 12.23 -12.04 20.71
N GLN A 55 13.37 -11.49 20.27
CA GLN A 55 14.44 -11.03 21.14
C GLN A 55 14.17 -9.65 21.77
N SER A 56 13.74 -8.68 20.96
CA SER A 56 13.69 -7.27 21.37
C SER A 56 12.31 -6.63 21.28
N LYS A 57 11.32 -7.28 20.65
CA LYS A 57 9.96 -6.74 20.39
C LYS A 57 9.95 -5.36 19.72
N ASP A 58 11.05 -4.98 19.07
CA ASP A 58 11.24 -3.69 18.41
C ASP A 58 11.41 -3.86 16.88
N ALA A 59 11.11 -5.06 16.34
CA ALA A 59 11.21 -5.36 14.92
C ALA A 59 10.39 -4.40 14.04
N ASP A 60 9.18 -4.03 14.49
CA ASP A 60 8.30 -3.07 13.79
C ASP A 60 8.91 -1.66 13.65
N LYS A 61 9.79 -1.25 14.57
CA LYS A 61 10.48 0.04 14.51
C LYS A 61 11.69 0.00 13.58
N ILE A 62 12.27 -1.19 13.39
CA ILE A 62 13.48 -1.40 12.59
C ILE A 62 13.12 -1.69 11.13
N THR A 63 12.01 -2.37 10.87
CA THR A 63 11.59 -2.71 9.51
C THR A 63 10.08 -2.58 9.30
N PRO A 64 9.54 -1.34 9.33
CA PRO A 64 8.10 -1.08 9.20
C PRO A 64 7.50 -1.57 7.87
N LEU A 65 8.30 -1.65 6.80
CA LEU A 65 7.85 -2.14 5.50
C LEU A 65 7.51 -3.64 5.49
N ILE A 66 8.22 -4.47 6.28
CA ILE A 66 7.92 -5.90 6.39
C ILE A 66 6.59 -6.07 7.11
N ARG A 67 6.39 -5.34 8.22
CA ARG A 67 5.12 -5.33 8.96
C ARG A 67 3.94 -4.92 8.06
N GLU A 68 4.13 -3.87 7.27
CA GLU A 68 3.14 -3.40 6.29
C GLU A 68 2.81 -4.47 5.23
N HIS A 69 3.82 -5.18 4.72
CA HIS A 69 3.60 -6.29 3.79
C HIS A 69 2.83 -7.45 4.45
N LEU A 70 3.18 -7.85 5.67
CA LEU A 70 2.49 -8.92 6.42
C LEU A 70 1.03 -8.57 6.71
N ASP A 71 0.70 -7.28 6.86
CA ASP A 71 -0.68 -6.82 7.06
C ASP A 71 -1.51 -6.87 5.76
N MET A 72 -0.87 -6.82 4.59
CA MET A 72 -1.53 -6.83 3.28
C MET A 72 -1.49 -8.19 2.57
N CYS A 73 -0.53 -9.06 2.91
CA CYS A 73 -0.27 -10.32 2.23
C CYS A 73 -0.52 -11.52 3.17
N PRO A 74 -1.64 -12.26 3.00
CA PRO A 74 -1.96 -13.42 3.82
C PRO A 74 -0.90 -14.53 3.74
N ASP A 75 -0.37 -14.81 2.54
CA ASP A 75 0.60 -15.90 2.34
C ASP A 75 1.90 -15.65 3.14
N CYS A 76 2.40 -14.41 3.13
CA CYS A 76 3.59 -14.07 3.92
C CYS A 76 3.28 -14.03 5.42
N ASN A 77 2.05 -13.69 5.81
CA ASN A 77 1.62 -13.68 7.20
C ASN A 77 1.56 -15.09 7.79
N GLU A 78 0.99 -16.06 7.06
CA GLU A 78 0.93 -17.46 7.50
C GLU A 78 2.34 -18.03 7.78
N GLU A 79 3.32 -17.70 6.93
CA GLU A 79 4.70 -18.13 7.11
C GLU A 79 5.38 -17.47 8.31
N TYR A 80 5.10 -16.18 8.52
CA TYR A 80 5.53 -15.45 9.71
C TYR A 80 4.98 -16.09 10.99
N GLU A 81 3.67 -16.39 11.04
CA GLU A 81 3.04 -17.03 12.20
C GLU A 81 3.61 -18.43 12.45
N ALA A 82 3.88 -19.19 11.39
CA ALA A 82 4.49 -20.50 11.49
C ALA A 82 5.91 -20.43 12.10
N LEU A 83 6.74 -19.50 11.63
CA LEU A 83 8.09 -19.27 12.18
C LEU A 83 8.03 -18.83 13.65
N LEU A 84 7.12 -17.91 13.99
CA LEU A 84 6.92 -17.44 15.36
C LEU A 84 6.52 -18.60 16.28
N ALA A 85 5.57 -19.44 15.85
CA ALA A 85 5.11 -20.60 16.61
C ALA A 85 6.26 -21.58 16.88
N ILE A 86 7.13 -21.83 15.90
CA ILE A 86 8.30 -22.72 16.08
C ILE A 86 9.25 -22.14 17.15
N LEU A 87 9.57 -20.85 17.07
CA LEU A 87 10.50 -20.20 18.00
C LEU A 87 9.94 -20.11 19.42
N GLU A 88 8.64 -19.92 19.57
CA GLU A 88 7.98 -19.95 20.89
C GLU A 88 7.97 -21.34 21.52
N ASN A 89 7.83 -22.40 20.72
CA ASN A 89 7.82 -23.79 21.19
C ASN A 89 9.22 -24.41 21.35
N THR A 90 10.28 -23.72 20.93
CA THR A 90 11.67 -24.18 21.06
C THR A 90 12.34 -23.68 22.36
N LYS A 91 11.58 -23.00 23.25
CA LYS A 91 12.04 -22.54 24.57
C LYS A 91 12.00 -23.61 25.66
#